data_AF-A0A970WIU3-F1
#
_entry.id   AF-A0A970WIU3-F1
#
_cell.length_a   1.000
_cell.length_b   1.000
_cell.length_c   1.000
_cell.angle_alpha   90.00
_cell.angle_beta   90.00
_cell.angle_gamma   90.00
#
_symmetry.space_group_name_H-M   'P 1'
#
loop_
_entity.id
_entity.type
_entity.pdbx_description
1 polymer ?
#
loop_
_entity_poly.entity_id
_entity_poly.type
_entity_poly.pdbx_seq_one_letter_code
_entity_poly.pdbx_strand_id
1 'polypeptide(L)' 'MQAARSVHPGGVQAAMVDGSCHFVSETIDWTTWRWLGNKGDGNPVQIP' A
#
# COMPACT_ATOMS: atom_id res chain seq x y z
N MET A 1 1.44 -6.35 10.40
CA MET A 1 0.35 -6.79 9.49
C MET A 1 0.97 -7.27 8.16
N GLN A 2 0.28 -8.11 7.36
CA GLN A 2 0.78 -8.59 6.05
C GLN A 2 0.18 -7.75 4.92
N ALA A 3 1.02 -7.04 4.15
CA ALA A 3 0.62 -6.28 2.97
C ALA A 3 0.47 -7.19 1.73
N ALA A 4 -0.17 -6.70 0.66
CA ALA A 4 -0.22 -7.43 -0.61
C ALA A 4 1.21 -7.62 -1.15
N ARG A 5 1.56 -8.85 -1.53
CA ARG A 5 2.95 -9.27 -1.83
C ARG A 5 3.08 -10.18 -3.05
N SER A 6 2.02 -10.27 -3.85
CA SER A 6 2.06 -10.99 -5.11
C SER A 6 2.81 -10.17 -6.16
N VAL A 7 3.48 -10.85 -7.09
CA VAL A 7 4.17 -10.17 -8.20
C VAL A 7 3.14 -9.73 -9.22
N HIS A 8 2.92 -8.41 -9.30
CA HIS A 8 2.04 -7.79 -10.29
C HIS A 8 2.87 -6.85 -11.16
N PRO A 9 3.23 -7.25 -12.39
CA PRO A 9 3.96 -6.39 -13.30
C PRO A 9 3.23 -5.06 -13.50
N GLY A 10 3.94 -3.95 -13.26
CA GLY A 10 3.42 -2.59 -13.37
C GLY A 10 2.75 -2.04 -12.10
N GLY A 11 2.15 -2.89 -11.26
CA GLY A 11 1.50 -2.45 -10.02
C GLY A 11 0.18 -3.17 -9.70
N VAL A 12 -0.53 -2.68 -8.68
CA VAL A 12 -1.76 -3.29 -8.16
C VAL A 12 -2.80 -2.22 -7.81
N GLN A 13 -4.09 -2.54 -7.96
CA GLN A 13 -5.17 -1.76 -7.36
C GLN A 13 -5.34 -2.15 -5.90
N ALA A 14 -5.22 -1.18 -4.98
CA ALA A 14 -5.39 -1.37 -3.55
C ALA A 14 -6.63 -0.63 -3.04
N ALA A 15 -7.45 -1.32 -2.25
CA ALA A 15 -8.62 -0.73 -1.59
C ALA A 15 -8.24 -0.22 -0.19
N MET A 16 -8.74 0.96 0.16
CA MET A 16 -8.54 1.61 1.45
C MET A 16 -9.74 1.40 2.36
N VAL A 17 -9.55 1.65 3.66
CA VAL A 17 -10.61 1.49 4.69
C VAL A 17 -11.79 2.43 4.46
N ASP A 18 -11.59 3.58 3.83
CA ASP A 18 -12.63 4.54 3.47
C ASP A 18 -13.41 4.15 2.19
N GLY A 19 -13.07 3.02 1.56
CA GLY A 19 -13.71 2.52 0.34
C GLY A 19 -13.13 3.07 -0.96
N SER A 20 -12.13 3.96 -0.90
CA SER A 20 -11.40 4.41 -2.08
C SER A 20 -10.51 3.29 -2.64
N CYS A 21 -10.23 3.33 -3.95
CA CYS A 21 -9.33 2.40 -4.62
C CYS A 21 -8.27 3.19 -5.39
N HIS A 22 -7.01 2.85 -5.18
CA HIS A 22 -5.87 3.55 -5.76
C HIS A 22 -4.95 2.58 -6.48
N PHE A 23 -4.32 3.05 -7.56
CA PHE A 23 -3.29 2.30 -8.23
C PHE A 23 -1.95 2.51 -7.52
N VAL A 24 -1.27 1.42 -7.20
CA VAL A 24 0.04 1.44 -6.57
C VAL A 24 1.05 0.79 -7.52
N SER A 25 2.00 1.59 -7.99
CA SER A 25 3.08 1.13 -8.88
C SER A 25 3.96 0.08 -8.21
N GLU A 26 4.51 -0.84 -9.00
CA GLU A 26 5.55 -1.78 -8.55
C GLU A 26 6.83 -1.08 -8.06
N THR A 27 7.01 0.19 -8.42
CA THR A 27 8.16 1.03 -8.04
C THR A 27 7.95 1.79 -6.72
N ILE A 28 6.88 1.52 -5.97
CA ILE A 28 6.65 2.13 -4.66
C ILE A 28 7.81 1.87 -3.69
N ASP A 29 8.12 2.84 -2.83
CA ASP A 29 9.06 2.61 -1.73
C ASP A 29 8.54 1.50 -0.80
N TRP A 30 9.41 0.55 -0.49
CA TRP A 30 9.07 -0.62 0.31
C TRP A 30 8.65 -0.27 1.74
N THR A 31 9.20 0.80 2.30
CA THR A 31 8.87 1.26 3.65
C THR A 31 7.48 1.89 3.66
N THR A 32 7.18 2.75 2.69
CA THR A 32 5.84 3.32 2.48
C THR A 32 4.80 2.21 2.31
N TRP A 33 5.07 1.21 1.45
CA TRP A 33 4.15 0.08 1.25
C TRP A 33 3.87 -0.70 2.54
N ARG A 34 4.90 -0.90 3.37
CA ARG A 34 4.76 -1.58 4.65
C ARG A 34 3.94 -0.78 5.66
N TRP A 35 4.16 0.53 5.76
CA TRP A 35 3.42 1.41 6.67
C TRP A 35 1.95 1.53 6.27
N LEU A 36 1.65 1.65 4.97
CA LEU A 36 0.26 1.65 4.45
C LEU A 36 -0.52 0.41 4.92
N GLY A 37 0.12 -0.76 4.94
CA GLY A 37 -0.51 -2.00 5.38
C GLY A 37 -0.59 -2.19 6.90
N ASN A 38 0.07 -1.35 7.71
CA ASN A 38 0.27 -1.59 9.14
C ASN A 38 -0.43 -0.57 10.02
N LYS A 39 -1.75 -0.70 10.11
CA LYS A 39 -2.60 0.20 10.90
C LYS A 39 -2.14 0.29 12.36
N GLY A 40 -1.94 1.52 12.84
CA GLY A 40 -1.66 1.81 14.25
C GLY A 40 -0.20 1.71 14.67
N ASP A 41 0.74 1.69 13.72
CA ASP A 41 2.18 1.65 14.00
C ASP A 41 2.83 3.02 14.27
N GLY A 42 2.03 4.10 14.22
CA GLY A 42 2.48 5.46 14.45
C GLY A 42 3.17 6.14 13.25
N ASN A 43 3.23 5.50 12.08
CA ASN A 43 3.85 6.04 10.86
C ASN A 43 2.80 6.39 9.80
N PRO A 44 2.12 7.55 9.91
CA PRO A 44 1.14 7.96 8.92
C PRO A 44 1.82 8.29 7.58
N VAL A 45 1.34 7.66 6.51
CA VAL A 45 1.75 7.95 5.13
C VAL A 45 0.52 8.13 4.24
N GLN A 46 0.69 8.88 3.15
CA GLN A 46 -0.34 9.04 2.13
C GLN A 46 -0.19 7.96 1.06
N ILE A 47 -1.32 7.54 0.51
CA ILE A 47 -1.31 6.68 -0.68
C ILE A 47 -0.87 7.53 -1.89
N PRO A 48 0.10 7.07 -2.69
CA PRO A 48 0.50 7.77 -3.91
C PRO A 48 -0.59 7.78 -4.98
#